data_AF-A0A379DEF8-F1
#
_entry.id   AF-A0A379DEF8-F1
#
_cell.length_a   1.000
_cell.length_b   1.000
_cell.length_c   1.000
_cell.angle_alpha   90.00
_cell.angle_beta   90.00
_cell.angle_gamma   90.00
#
_symmetry.space_group_name_H-M   'P 1'
#
loop_
_entity.id
_entity.type
_entity.pdbx_description
1 polymer ?
#
loop_
_entity_poly.entity_id
_entity_poly.type
_entity_poly.pdbx_seq_one_letter_code
_entity_poly.pdbx_strand_id
1 'polypeptide(L)'
;MIRHYKDESIKYISKEIVLLIHLFRYSKLEDLTKIQNNYFSRKIGIISHYLCDYTCYPHAYRKTYMGNMREHMLYESELNRYSATHEFEKLEFEMLKVSNDSNLTSIVEEYIEKIVSEYMYSEPSFSNDLNFGFLLAYKITSFIIEAIHSYNEEMSYQFI
;
A
#
# COMPACT_ATOMS: atom_id res chain seq x y z
N MET A 1 -16.84 6.55 -6.24
CA MET A 1 -15.44 6.06 -6.31
C MET A 1 -14.57 7.22 -5.86
N ILE A 2 -13.74 7.03 -4.83
CA ILE A 2 -12.79 8.06 -4.39
C ILE A 2 -11.73 8.18 -5.50
N ARG A 3 -11.24 9.38 -5.81
CA ARG A 3 -10.19 9.53 -6.82
C ARG A 3 -8.88 8.97 -6.28
N HIS A 4 -8.06 8.37 -7.14
CA HIS A 4 -6.82 7.69 -6.76
C HIS A 4 -5.62 8.64 -6.51
N TYR A 5 -5.89 9.89 -6.12
CA TYR A 5 -4.85 10.85 -5.78
C TYR A 5 -4.55 10.79 -4.28
N LYS A 6 -3.27 10.72 -3.91
CA LYS A 6 -2.82 10.64 -2.51
C LYS A 6 -3.56 11.61 -1.59
N ASP A 7 -3.57 12.91 -1.90
CA ASP A 7 -4.16 13.91 -1.01
C ASP A 7 -5.69 13.77 -0.83
N GLU A 8 -6.36 13.03 -1.73
CA GLU A 8 -7.81 12.78 -1.65
C GLU A 8 -8.12 11.46 -0.92
N SER A 9 -7.25 10.45 -1.01
CA SER A 9 -7.55 9.09 -0.56
C SER A 9 -6.65 8.54 0.53
N ILE A 10 -5.54 9.19 0.91
CA ILE A 10 -4.59 8.64 1.89
C ILE A 10 -5.25 8.36 3.24
N LYS A 11 -6.05 9.30 3.76
CA LYS A 11 -6.79 9.12 5.02
C LYS A 11 -7.78 7.95 4.96
N TYR A 12 -8.35 7.69 3.79
CA TYR A 12 -9.25 6.56 3.58
C TYR A 12 -8.45 5.25 3.59
N ILE A 13 -7.34 5.18 2.84
CA ILE A 13 -6.51 3.99 2.74
C ILE A 13 -5.83 3.65 4.07
N SER A 14 -5.32 4.63 4.82
CA SER A 14 -4.76 4.40 6.16
C SER A 14 -5.80 3.79 7.11
N LYS A 15 -7.07 4.23 7.03
CA LYS A 15 -8.16 3.63 7.82
C LYS A 15 -8.50 2.22 7.37
N GLU A 16 -8.51 1.94 6.07
CA GLU A 16 -8.76 0.59 5.54
C GLU A 16 -7.66 -0.40 5.97
N ILE A 17 -6.39 0.02 5.95
CA ILE A 17 -5.25 -0.76 6.46
C ILE A 17 -5.46 -1.11 7.94
N VAL A 18 -5.71 -0.10 8.77
CA VAL A 18 -5.92 -0.28 10.21
C VAL A 18 -7.16 -1.14 10.49
N LEU A 19 -8.26 -0.94 9.77
CA LEU A 19 -9.47 -1.73 9.91
C LEU A 19 -9.23 -3.19 9.55
N LEU A 20 -8.46 -3.47 8.49
CA LEU A 20 -8.13 -4.83 8.09
C LEU A 20 -7.32 -5.55 9.18
N ILE A 21 -6.32 -4.87 9.76
CA ILE A 21 -5.56 -5.40 10.90
C ILE A 21 -6.50 -5.73 12.06
N HIS A 22 -7.37 -4.79 12.47
CA HIS A 22 -8.28 -4.98 13.59
C HIS A 22 -9.30 -6.11 13.37
N LEU A 23 -9.77 -6.28 12.15
CA LEU A 23 -10.74 -7.32 11.82
C LEU A 23 -10.13 -8.73 11.92
N PHE A 24 -8.83 -8.86 11.65
CA PHE A 24 -8.14 -10.15 11.60
C PHE A 24 -7.18 -10.40 12.77
N ARG A 25 -6.99 -9.45 13.70
CA ARG A 25 -6.01 -9.52 14.81
C ARG A 25 -6.12 -10.72 15.77
N TYR A 26 -7.23 -11.45 15.75
CA TYR A 26 -7.44 -12.67 16.55
C TYR A 26 -7.71 -13.90 15.66
N SER A 27 -7.42 -13.78 14.36
CA SER A 27 -7.55 -14.84 13.40
C SER A 27 -6.18 -15.39 13.05
N LYS A 28 -6.05 -16.72 12.99
CA LYS A 28 -4.92 -17.36 12.31
C LYS A 28 -5.14 -17.23 10.81
N LEU A 29 -4.24 -16.56 10.10
CA LEU A 29 -4.40 -16.29 8.67
C LEU A 29 -4.39 -17.57 7.83
N GLU A 30 -3.79 -18.64 8.35
CA GLU A 30 -3.76 -19.97 7.75
C GLU A 30 -5.14 -20.68 7.83
N ASP A 31 -5.97 -20.33 8.81
CA ASP A 31 -7.24 -21.01 9.11
C ASP A 31 -8.47 -20.22 8.62
N LEU A 32 -8.27 -19.24 7.74
CA LEU A 32 -9.38 -18.43 7.23
C LEU A 32 -10.37 -19.26 6.39
N THR A 33 -11.66 -19.07 6.64
CA THR A 33 -12.70 -19.58 5.75
C THR A 33 -12.56 -18.97 4.35
N LYS A 34 -13.10 -19.64 3.33
CA LYS A 34 -13.10 -19.12 1.95
C LYS A 34 -13.64 -17.68 1.84
N ILE A 35 -14.68 -17.35 2.61
CA ILE A 35 -15.29 -16.01 2.61
C ILE A 35 -14.32 -14.99 3.21
N GLN A 36 -13.69 -15.32 4.35
CA GLN A 36 -12.69 -14.46 4.99
C GLN A 36 -11.46 -14.26 4.12
N ASN A 37 -10.94 -15.33 3.52
CA ASN A 37 -9.79 -15.26 2.62
C ASN A 37 -10.09 -14.37 1.41
N ASN A 38 -11.24 -14.59 0.75
CA ASN A 38 -11.68 -13.73 -0.37
C ASN A 38 -11.80 -12.25 0.03
N TYR A 39 -12.34 -11.97 1.22
CA TYR A 39 -12.44 -10.61 1.74
C TYR A 39 -11.06 -10.00 2.00
N PHE A 40 -10.18 -10.74 2.68
CA PHE A 40 -8.82 -10.31 3.01
C PHE A 40 -8.02 -10.02 1.75
N SER A 41 -7.95 -10.97 0.81
CA SER A 41 -7.22 -10.79 -0.46
C SER A 41 -7.77 -9.62 -1.28
N ARG A 42 -9.10 -9.45 -1.32
CA ARG A 42 -9.72 -8.31 -2.01
C ARG A 42 -9.34 -6.98 -1.37
N LYS A 43 -9.31 -6.90 -0.04
CA LYS A 43 -8.92 -5.68 0.68
C LYS A 43 -7.45 -5.35 0.47
N ILE A 44 -6.55 -6.34 0.53
CA ILE A 44 -5.15 -6.17 0.16
C ILE A 44 -5.03 -5.66 -1.27
N GLY A 45 -5.73 -6.27 -2.24
CA GLY A 45 -5.70 -5.83 -3.64
C GLY A 45 -6.17 -4.37 -3.84
N ILE A 46 -7.23 -3.95 -3.14
CA ILE A 46 -7.69 -2.55 -3.15
C ILE A 46 -6.64 -1.62 -2.55
N ILE A 47 -6.07 -1.96 -1.39
CA ILE A 47 -5.03 -1.16 -0.74
C ILE A 47 -3.82 -1.02 -1.68
N SER A 48 -3.29 -2.14 -2.19
CA SER A 48 -2.13 -2.14 -3.09
C SER A 48 -2.37 -1.33 -4.35
N HIS A 49 -3.57 -1.38 -4.93
CA HIS A 49 -3.90 -0.55 -6.10
C HIS A 49 -3.72 0.95 -5.82
N TYR A 50 -4.28 1.46 -4.71
CA TYR A 50 -4.11 2.86 -4.34
C TYR A 50 -2.65 3.21 -4.03
N LEU A 51 -1.92 2.32 -3.36
CA LEU A 51 -0.51 2.54 -3.05
C LEU A 51 0.34 2.66 -4.33
N CYS A 52 0.11 1.79 -5.32
CA CYS A 52 0.77 1.88 -6.62
C CYS A 52 0.41 3.19 -7.35
N ASP A 53 -0.86 3.61 -7.29
CA ASP A 53 -1.28 4.88 -7.91
C ASP A 53 -0.58 6.08 -7.25
N TYR A 54 -0.30 6.06 -5.94
CA TYR A 54 0.41 7.15 -5.27
C TYR A 54 1.85 7.36 -5.75
N THR A 55 2.46 6.31 -6.32
CA THR A 55 3.83 6.32 -6.86
C THR A 55 3.82 6.11 -8.37
N CYS A 56 2.72 6.42 -9.05
CA CYS A 56 2.61 6.35 -10.51
C CYS A 56 2.56 7.77 -11.06
N TYR A 57 3.39 8.08 -12.05
CA TYR A 57 3.67 9.45 -12.47
C TYR A 57 2.41 10.29 -12.80
N PRO A 58 1.43 9.79 -13.59
CA PRO A 58 0.24 10.56 -13.90
C PRO A 58 -0.60 10.93 -12.67
N HIS A 59 -0.62 10.06 -11.67
CA HIS A 59 -1.39 10.21 -10.44
C HIS A 59 -0.63 11.07 -9.42
N ALA A 60 0.63 10.76 -9.15
CA ALA A 60 1.47 11.49 -8.18
C ALA A 60 1.61 12.98 -8.54
N TYR A 61 1.75 13.31 -9.83
CA TYR A 61 1.88 14.68 -10.31
C TYR A 61 0.57 15.30 -10.80
N ARG A 62 -0.57 14.63 -10.58
CA ARG A 62 -1.90 15.08 -11.01
C ARG A 62 -1.97 15.52 -12.48
N LYS A 63 -1.19 14.88 -13.36
CA LYS A 63 -1.06 15.28 -14.78
C LYS A 63 -2.40 15.19 -15.53
N THR A 64 -3.31 14.35 -15.05
CA THR A 64 -4.67 14.20 -15.59
C THR A 64 -5.69 15.26 -15.18
N TYR A 65 -5.37 16.10 -14.19
CA TYR A 65 -6.33 17.06 -13.65
C TYR A 65 -6.76 18.14 -14.68
N MET A 66 -6.03 18.31 -15.79
CA MET A 66 -6.30 19.32 -16.83
C MET A 66 -6.67 18.75 -18.21
N GLY A 67 -7.32 17.58 -18.28
CA GLY A 67 -8.06 17.17 -19.50
C GLY A 67 -7.34 16.26 -20.50
N ASN A 68 -6.23 15.60 -20.10
CA ASN A 68 -5.50 14.70 -21.00
C ASN A 68 -5.60 13.21 -20.62
N MET A 69 -6.83 12.70 -20.53
CA MET A 69 -7.09 11.28 -20.24
C MET A 69 -6.44 10.33 -21.25
N ARG A 70 -6.28 10.78 -22.50
CA ARG A 70 -5.62 9.99 -23.54
C ARG A 70 -4.14 9.75 -23.23
N GLU A 71 -3.41 10.80 -22.85
CA GLU A 71 -2.00 10.66 -22.44
C GLU A 71 -1.83 9.77 -21.21
N HIS A 72 -2.75 9.85 -20.25
CA HIS A 72 -2.76 8.95 -19.09
C HIS A 72 -2.87 7.48 -19.49
N MET A 73 -3.88 7.14 -20.31
CA MET A 73 -4.07 5.77 -20.77
C MET A 73 -2.89 5.27 -21.62
N LEU A 74 -2.29 6.16 -22.42
CA LEU A 74 -1.08 5.83 -23.18
C LEU A 74 0.09 5.54 -22.25
N TYR A 75 0.33 6.39 -21.26
CA TYR A 75 1.38 6.20 -20.25
C TYR A 75 1.22 4.87 -19.51
N GLU A 76 0.02 4.58 -18.98
CA GLU A 76 -0.23 3.31 -18.26
C GLU A 76 -0.10 2.09 -19.18
N SER A 77 -0.48 2.21 -20.46
CA SER A 77 -0.29 1.14 -21.44
C SER A 77 1.18 0.87 -21.74
N GLU A 78 2.00 1.92 -21.82
CA GLU A 78 3.45 1.83 -22.01
C GLU A 78 4.15 1.29 -20.76
N LEU A 79 3.76 1.77 -19.57
CA LEU A 79 4.23 1.26 -18.28
C LEU A 79 3.95 -0.23 -18.13
N ASN A 80 2.74 -0.69 -18.47
CA ASN A 80 2.38 -2.11 -18.46
C ASN A 80 3.19 -2.95 -19.46
N ARG A 81 3.65 -2.35 -20.56
CA ARG A 81 4.55 -3.05 -21.50
C ARG A 81 5.96 -3.14 -20.94
N TYR A 82 6.44 -2.05 -20.33
CA TYR A 82 7.74 -1.99 -19.68
C TYR A 82 7.85 -2.97 -18.50
N SER A 83 6.76 -3.14 -17.73
CA SER A 83 6.74 -4.04 -16.56
C SER A 83 7.00 -5.50 -16.90
N ALA A 84 6.77 -5.94 -18.14
CA ALA A 84 7.03 -7.31 -18.57
C ALA A 84 8.53 -7.66 -18.61
N THR A 85 9.40 -6.66 -18.67
CA THR A 85 10.86 -6.83 -18.74
C THR A 85 11.59 -6.13 -17.59
N HIS A 86 10.86 -5.54 -16.65
CA HIS A 86 11.44 -4.78 -15.56
C HIS A 86 11.96 -5.73 -14.46
N GLU A 87 13.20 -5.50 -14.03
CA GLU A 87 13.80 -6.16 -12.88
C GLU A 87 13.67 -5.22 -11.67
N PHE A 88 12.97 -5.68 -10.64
CA PHE A 88 12.73 -4.87 -9.45
C PHE A 88 14.01 -4.65 -8.66
N GLU A 89 14.29 -3.39 -8.34
CA GLU A 89 15.42 -2.99 -7.53
C GLU A 89 15.05 -3.03 -6.04
N LYS A 90 16.02 -3.42 -5.21
CA LYS A 90 15.85 -3.38 -3.76
C LYS A 90 16.06 -1.96 -3.26
N LEU A 91 14.96 -1.25 -3.02
CA LEU A 91 14.98 0.03 -2.32
C LEU A 91 15.02 -0.20 -0.81
N GLU A 92 16.00 0.40 -0.13
CA GLU A 92 16.19 0.25 1.32
C GLU A 92 15.29 1.24 2.08
N PHE A 93 14.18 0.71 2.61
CA PHE A 93 13.31 1.41 3.57
C PHE A 93 13.09 0.56 4.80
N GLU A 94 13.14 1.20 5.97
CA GLU A 94 12.81 0.55 7.23
C GLU A 94 11.37 0.02 7.22
N MET A 95 11.16 -1.12 7.86
CA MET A 95 9.82 -1.65 8.09
C MET A 95 9.05 -0.74 9.05
N LEU A 96 7.77 -0.52 8.76
CA LEU A 96 6.87 0.14 9.69
C LEU A 96 6.74 -0.72 10.95
N LYS A 97 6.88 -0.10 12.13
CA LYS A 97 6.74 -0.77 13.43
C LYS A 97 5.60 -0.14 14.20
N VAL A 98 4.82 -0.98 14.89
CA VAL A 98 3.77 -0.51 15.81
C VAL A 98 4.42 -0.08 17.12
N SER A 99 4.00 1.05 17.68
CA SER A 99 4.30 1.43 19.06
C SER A 99 3.00 1.50 19.87
N ASN A 100 3.04 1.02 21.13
CA ASN A 100 1.84 0.74 21.94
C ASN A 100 0.97 1.97 22.27
N ASP A 101 1.51 3.20 22.17
CA ASP A 101 0.83 4.43 22.58
C ASP A 101 0.44 5.35 21.41
N SER A 102 0.47 4.85 20.18
CA SER A 102 0.33 5.69 18.99
C SER A 102 -0.96 5.47 18.21
N ASN A 103 -1.45 6.52 17.55
CA ASN A 103 -2.54 6.40 16.59
C ASN A 103 -2.02 5.66 15.35
N LEU A 104 -2.34 4.37 15.24
CA LEU A 104 -1.92 3.51 14.14
C LEU A 104 -2.27 4.07 12.76
N THR A 105 -3.40 4.78 12.65
CA THR A 105 -3.82 5.39 11.39
C THR A 105 -2.85 6.49 10.96
N SER A 106 -2.44 7.35 11.90
CA SER A 106 -1.48 8.42 11.64
C SER A 106 -0.11 7.88 11.27
N ILE A 107 0.35 6.83 11.96
CA ILE A 107 1.62 6.15 11.63
C ILE A 107 1.62 5.59 10.21
N VAL A 108 0.54 4.93 9.82
CA VAL A 108 0.40 4.39 8.46
C VAL A 108 0.37 5.53 7.43
N GLU A 109 -0.36 6.61 7.71
CA GLU A 109 -0.41 7.80 6.86
C GLU A 109 0.98 8.42 6.67
N GLU A 110 1.69 8.71 7.76
CA GLU A 110 3.05 9.28 7.73
C GLU A 110 4.05 8.38 7.00
N TYR A 111 3.94 7.05 7.17
CA TYR A 111 4.82 6.11 6.48
C TYR A 111 4.58 6.10 4.96
N ILE A 112 3.31 6.10 4.53
CA ILE A 112 2.95 6.23 3.12
C ILE A 112 3.46 7.57 2.57
N GLU A 113 3.24 8.67 3.29
CA GLU A 113 3.71 10.00 2.87
C GLU A 113 5.23 10.07 2.73
N LYS A 114 5.98 9.44 3.63
CA LYS A 114 7.45 9.37 3.55
C LYS A 114 7.90 8.71 2.25
N ILE A 115 7.39 7.53 1.92
CA ILE A 115 7.78 6.79 0.70
C ILE A 115 7.33 7.53 -0.57
N VAL A 116 6.10 8.06 -0.58
CA VAL A 116 5.60 8.82 -1.74
C VAL A 116 6.40 10.11 -1.94
N SER A 117 6.81 10.78 -0.86
CA SER A 117 7.66 11.96 -0.96
C SER A 117 9.01 11.61 -1.57
N GLU A 118 9.64 10.50 -1.15
CA GLU A 118 10.89 10.03 -1.77
C GLU A 118 10.71 9.75 -3.27
N TYR A 119 9.62 9.07 -3.66
CA TYR A 119 9.28 8.86 -5.06
C TYR A 119 9.18 10.20 -5.83
N MET A 120 8.53 11.21 -5.25
CA MET A 120 8.39 12.54 -5.87
C MET A 120 9.71 13.32 -5.95
N TYR A 121 10.69 13.02 -5.11
CA TYR A 121 12.04 13.59 -5.22
C TYR A 121 12.93 12.84 -6.22
N SER A 122 12.56 11.61 -6.58
CA SER A 122 13.29 10.80 -7.56
C SER A 122 12.99 11.22 -9.00
N GLU A 123 13.90 10.86 -9.92
CA GLU A 123 13.72 11.11 -11.35
C GLU A 123 12.49 10.36 -11.89
N PRO A 124 11.56 11.04 -12.60
CA PRO A 124 10.40 10.38 -13.18
C PRO A 124 10.78 9.30 -14.20
N SER A 125 10.40 8.05 -13.95
CA SER A 125 10.66 6.94 -14.87
C SER A 125 9.71 5.76 -14.61
N PHE A 126 9.46 4.95 -15.63
CA PHE A 126 8.70 3.70 -15.45
C PHE A 126 9.38 2.75 -14.44
N SER A 127 10.71 2.76 -14.36
CA SER A 127 11.46 1.99 -13.36
C SER A 127 11.07 2.43 -11.94
N ASN A 128 11.08 3.73 -11.67
CA ASN A 128 10.72 4.25 -10.35
C ASN A 128 9.23 4.02 -10.04
N ASP A 129 8.33 4.16 -11.02
CA ASP A 129 6.91 3.88 -10.83
C ASP A 129 6.68 2.43 -10.34
N LEU A 130 7.38 1.47 -10.95
CA LEU A 130 7.29 0.05 -10.57
C LEU A 130 8.01 -0.24 -9.26
N ASN A 131 9.24 0.25 -9.08
CA ASN A 131 10.04 0.00 -7.87
C ASN A 131 9.39 0.57 -6.61
N PHE A 132 8.93 1.82 -6.66
CA PHE A 132 8.25 2.43 -5.52
C PHE A 132 6.85 1.85 -5.29
N GLY A 133 6.11 1.54 -6.36
CA GLY A 133 4.80 0.89 -6.24
C GLY A 133 4.90 -0.48 -5.58
N PHE A 134 5.87 -1.30 -6.02
CA PHE A 134 6.16 -2.59 -5.40
C PHE A 134 6.64 -2.43 -3.95
N LEU A 135 7.60 -1.54 -3.69
CA LEU A 135 8.12 -1.28 -2.35
C LEU A 135 6.97 -0.94 -1.39
N LEU A 136 6.15 0.05 -1.74
CA LEU A 136 5.10 0.54 -0.86
C LEU A 136 4.03 -0.53 -0.61
N ALA A 137 3.57 -1.21 -1.65
CA ALA A 137 2.61 -2.30 -1.52
C ALA A 137 3.17 -3.47 -0.69
N TYR A 138 4.42 -3.86 -0.92
CA TYR A 138 5.11 -4.91 -0.15
C TYR A 138 5.24 -4.54 1.32
N LYS A 139 5.76 -3.34 1.63
CA LYS A 139 5.98 -2.89 3.01
C LYS A 139 4.68 -2.81 3.79
N ILE A 140 3.61 -2.24 3.21
CA ILE A 140 2.30 -2.15 3.86
C ILE A 140 1.66 -3.53 4.03
N THR A 141 1.76 -4.41 3.02
CA THR A 141 1.21 -5.77 3.13
C THR A 141 1.91 -6.58 4.20
N SER A 142 3.24 -6.54 4.24
CA SER A 142 4.05 -7.19 5.27
C SER A 142 3.71 -6.63 6.66
N PHE A 143 3.58 -5.31 6.79
CA PHE A 143 3.15 -4.68 8.04
C PHE A 143 1.76 -5.17 8.51
N ILE A 144 0.77 -5.28 7.61
CA ILE A 144 -0.55 -5.79 7.96
C ILE A 144 -0.45 -7.22 8.51
N ILE A 145 0.29 -8.08 7.82
CA ILE A 145 0.47 -9.48 8.21
C ILE A 145 1.20 -9.58 9.56
N GLU A 146 2.32 -8.89 9.71
CA GLU A 146 3.12 -8.86 10.95
C GLU A 146 2.29 -8.34 12.13
N ALA A 147 1.53 -7.25 11.95
CA ALA A 147 0.69 -6.71 13.00
C ALA A 147 -0.40 -7.71 13.44
N ILE A 148 -1.04 -8.41 12.50
CA ILE A 148 -2.02 -9.45 12.82
C ILE A 148 -1.37 -10.60 13.60
N HIS A 149 -0.18 -11.06 13.18
CA HIS A 149 0.54 -12.11 13.89
C HIS A 149 0.96 -11.69 15.31
N SER A 150 1.46 -10.47 15.50
CA SER A 150 1.83 -9.97 16.83
C SER A 150 0.65 -9.97 17.82
N TYR A 151 -0.56 -9.58 17.38
CA TYR A 151 -1.75 -9.65 18.23
C TYR A 151 -2.15 -11.09 18.60
N ASN A 152 -1.97 -12.05 17.69
CA ASN A 152 -2.23 -13.46 17.97
C ASN A 152 -1.24 -14.05 18.99
N GLU A 153 0.03 -13.66 18.91
CA GLU A 153 1.06 -14.07 19.88
C GLU A 153 0.77 -13.51 21.27
N GLU A 154 0.50 -12.20 21.39
CA GLU A 154 0.13 -11.56 22.65
C GLU A 154 -1.07 -12.25 23.32
N MET A 155 -2.10 -12.61 22.54
CA MET A 155 -3.25 -13.34 23.04
C MET A 155 -2.86 -14.72 23.57
N SER A 156 -1.96 -15.44 22.89
CA SER A 156 -1.51 -16.77 23.31
C SER A 156 -0.80 -16.74 24.66
N TYR A 157 -0.04 -15.67 24.96
CA TYR A 157 0.61 -15.47 26.26
C TYR A 157 -0.35 -15.13 27.39
N GLN A 158 -1.53 -14.54 27.11
CA GLN A 158 -2.53 -14.22 28.14
C GLN A 158 -3.31 -15.45 28.64
N PHE A 159 -3.20 -16.59 27.95
CA PHE A 159 -3.90 -17.84 28.27
C PHE A 159 -2.98 -18.94 28.83
N ILE A 160 -1.73 -18.61 29.19
CA ILE A 160 -0.76 -19.47 29.90
C ILE A 160 -0.62 -18.96 31.34
#